data_AF-A0AAC9X2T5-F1
#
_entry.id   AF-A0AAC9X2T5-F1
#
_cell.length_a   1.000
_cell.length_b   1.000
_cell.length_c   1.000
_cell.angle_alpha   90.00
_cell.angle_beta   90.00
_cell.angle_gamma   90.00
#
_symmetry.space_group_name_H-M   'P 1'
#
loop_
_entity.id
_entity.type
_entity.pdbx_description
1 polymer ?
#
loop_
_entity_poly.entity_id
_entity_poly.type
_entity_poly.pdbx_seq_one_letter_code
_entity_poly.pdbx_strand_id
1 'polypeptide(L)' 'MPLFSTHTLRHLRLTHLARAGWRLHDIATYAGHRNVQSTTLYIHLSGEDLLRKIANSVEQMDMKLGHRVFGG' A
#
# COMPACT_ATOMS: atom_id res chain seq x y z
N MET A 1 -26.17 2.03 10.90
CA MET A 1 -25.84 2.62 9.58
C MET A 1 -24.67 3.57 9.77
N PRO A 2 -23.47 3.34 9.22
CA PRO A 2 -22.38 4.27 9.42
C PRO A 2 -22.69 5.55 8.63
N LEU A 3 -22.95 6.65 9.33
CA LEU A 3 -23.14 7.96 8.72
C LEU A 3 -21.88 8.28 7.91
N PHE A 4 -22.05 8.79 6.69
CA PHE A 4 -20.99 9.41 5.90
C PHE A 4 -20.48 10.65 6.63
N SER A 5 -19.63 10.42 7.63
CA SER A 5 -19.01 11.44 8.46
C SER A 5 -17.63 11.77 7.89
N THR A 6 -17.03 12.87 8.34
CA THR A 6 -15.64 13.24 8.04
C THR A 6 -14.66 12.11 8.38
N HIS A 7 -15.02 11.23 9.32
CA HIS A 7 -14.30 9.99 9.59
C HIS A 7 -14.28 9.03 8.40
N THR A 8 -15.40 8.83 7.69
CA THR A 8 -15.47 7.93 6.53
C THR A 8 -14.57 8.42 5.39
N LEU A 9 -14.58 9.72 5.09
CA LEU A 9 -13.69 10.32 4.09
C LEU A 9 -12.22 10.25 4.50
N ARG A 10 -11.91 10.53 5.78
CA ARG A 10 -10.57 10.38 6.34
C ARG A 10 -10.07 8.94 6.18
N HIS A 11 -10.89 7.96 6.52
CA HIS A 11 -10.53 6.55 6.37
C HIS A 11 -10.33 6.16 4.90
N LEU A 12 -11.17 6.62 3.97
CA LEU A 12 -10.96 6.37 2.53
C LEU A 12 -9.61 6.93 2.06
N ARG A 13 -9.28 8.16 2.44
CA ARG A 13 -8.01 8.79 2.07
C ARG A 13 -6.81 8.05 2.63
N LEU A 14 -6.85 7.66 3.90
CA LEU A 14 -5.77 6.89 4.53
C LEU A 14 -5.63 5.48 3.93
N THR A 15 -6.73 4.81 3.61
CA THR A 15 -6.73 3.53 2.86
C THR A 15 -6.07 3.69 1.50
N HIS A 16 -6.36 4.78 0.79
CA HIS A 16 -5.76 5.06 -0.50
C HIS A 16 -4.25 5.34 -0.40
N LEU A 17 -3.80 6.07 0.62
CA LEU A 17 -2.38 6.30 0.88
C LEU A 17 -1.65 5.00 1.25
N ALA A 18 -2.26 4.17 2.10
CA ALA A 18 -1.72 2.86 2.44
C ALA A 18 -1.53 1.97 1.21
N ARG A 19 -2.53 1.93 0.33
CA ARG A 19 -2.46 1.22 -0.95
C ARG A 19 -1.46 1.82 -1.93
N ALA A 20 -1.14 3.10 -1.83
CA ALA A 20 -0.08 3.69 -2.65
C ALA A 20 1.32 3.25 -2.20
N GLY A 21 1.44 2.57 -1.05
CA GLY A 21 2.71 2.11 -0.47
C GLY A 21 3.33 3.11 0.51
N TRP A 22 2.54 4.04 1.07
CA TRP A 22 3.02 4.96 2.10
C TRP A 22 3.36 4.23 3.40
N ARG A 23 4.41 4.67 4.09
CA ARG A 23 4.81 4.05 5.37
C ARG A 23 3.83 4.42 6.47
N LEU A 24 3.69 3.50 7.43
CA LEU A 24 2.77 3.67 8.57
C LEU A 24 2.98 4.98 9.32
N HIS A 25 4.25 5.36 9.56
CA HIS A 25 4.57 6.57 10.30
C HIS A 25 4.12 7.83 9.55
N ASP A 26 4.22 7.84 8.22
CA ASP A 26 3.76 8.94 7.39
C ASP A 26 2.24 9.06 7.45
N ILE A 27 1.54 7.92 7.40
CA ILE A 27 0.07 7.87 7.49
C ILE A 27 -0.41 8.30 8.89
N ALA A 28 0.26 7.86 9.97
CA ALA A 28 -0.08 8.24 11.35
C ALA A 28 0.16 9.74 11.60
N THR A 29 1.30 10.26 11.11
CA THR A 29 1.65 11.68 11.19
C THR A 29 0.65 12.51 10.38
N TYR A 30 0.32 12.08 9.17
CA TYR A 30 -0.65 12.73 8.30
C TYR A 30 -2.07 12.73 8.90
N ALA A 31 -2.46 11.65 9.58
CA ALA A 31 -3.74 11.56 10.26
C ALA A 31 -3.81 12.40 11.55
N GLY A 32 -2.68 12.93 12.03
CA GLY A 32 -2.60 13.63 13.32
C GLY A 32 -2.88 12.71 14.51
N HIS A 33 -2.74 11.39 14.32
CA HIS A 33 -3.10 10.42 15.34
C HIS A 33 -1.98 10.30 16.38
N ARG A 34 -2.28 10.69 17.61
CA ARG A 34 -1.40 10.44 18.78
C ARG A 34 -1.39 8.97 19.21
N ASN A 35 -2.39 8.19 18.77
CA ASN A 35 -2.51 6.76 19.04
C ASN A 35 -2.52 5.97 17.73
N VAL A 36 -1.54 5.07 17.56
CA VAL A 36 -1.23 4.37 16.31
C VAL A 36 -2.19 3.20 16.05
N GLN A 37 -3.02 2.80 17.02
CA GLN A 37 -3.89 1.60 16.92
C GLN A 37 -4.81 1.59 15.68
N SER A 38 -5.42 2.72 15.32
CA SER A 38 -6.27 2.81 14.12
C SER A 38 -5.47 2.80 12.80
N THR A 39 -4.15 3.00 12.90
CA THR A 39 -3.23 3.02 11.77
C THR A 39 -2.70 1.61 11.45
N THR A 40 -2.75 0.68 12.40
CA THR A 40 -2.30 -0.72 12.23
C THR A 40 -2.99 -1.42 11.06
N LEU A 41 -4.27 -1.13 10.83
CA LEU A 41 -5.00 -1.65 9.67
C LEU A 41 -4.30 -1.31 8.34
N TYR A 42 -3.68 -0.13 8.24
CA TYR A 42 -3.00 0.34 7.04
C TYR A 42 -1.64 -0.35 6.80
N ILE A 43 -1.02 -0.95 7.82
CA ILE A 43 0.22 -1.73 7.66
C ILE A 43 -0.02 -2.91 6.73
N HIS A 44 -1.09 -3.67 6.97
CA HIS A 44 -1.42 -4.85 6.18
C HIS A 44 -1.68 -4.49 4.71
N LEU A 45 -2.43 -3.41 4.47
CA LEU A 45 -2.69 -2.94 3.11
C LEU A 45 -1.43 -2.46 2.39
N SER A 46 -0.55 -1.71 3.07
CA SER A 46 0.73 -1.28 2.48
C SER A 46 1.66 -2.47 2.23
N GLY A 47 1.66 -3.47 3.10
CA GLY A 47 2.47 -4.68 2.95
C GLY A 47 2.04 -5.52 1.76
N GLU A 48 0.74 -5.75 1.59
CA GLU A 48 0.21 -6.46 0.42
C GLU A 48 0.50 -5.74 -0.90
N ASP A 49 0.37 -4.41 -0.94
CA ASP A 49 0.67 -3.64 -2.15
C ASP A 49 2.18 -3.67 -2.47
N LEU A 50 3.04 -3.60 -1.45
CA LEU A 50 4.48 -3.75 -1.61
C LEU A 50 4.85 -5.13 -2.16
N LEU A 51 4.30 -6.20 -1.58
CA LEU A 51 4.52 -7.56 -2.06
C LEU A 51 4.06 -7.73 -3.51
N ARG A 52 2.90 -7.16 -3.87
CA ARG A 52 2.40 -7.15 -5.25
C ARG A 52 3.34 -6.42 -6.20
N LYS A 53 3.84 -5.24 -5.81
CA LYS A 53 4.81 -4.48 -6.62
C LYS A 53 6.11 -5.27 -6.81
N ILE A 54 6.60 -5.95 -5.77
CA ILE A 54 7.78 -6.80 -5.86
C ILE A 54 7.52 -7.97 -6.81
N ALA A 55 6.41 -8.69 -6.65
CA ALA A 55 6.04 -9.81 -7.51
C ALA A 55 5.99 -9.39 -8.99
N ASN A 56 5.31 -8.28 -9.30
CA ASN A 56 5.24 -7.74 -10.66
C ASN A 56 6.64 -7.35 -11.20
N SER A 57 7.50 -6.78 -10.35
CA SER A 57 8.85 -6.40 -10.77
C SER A 57 9.71 -7.62 -11.07
N VAL A 58 9.60 -8.67 -10.25
CA VAL A 58 10.29 -9.95 -10.43
C VAL A 58 9.83 -10.63 -11.73
N GLU A 59 8.53 -10.68 -11.99
CA GLU A 59 7.96 -11.21 -13.23
C GLU A 59 8.49 -10.47 -14.47
N GLN A 60 8.54 -9.13 -14.43
CA GLN A 60 9.12 -8.35 -15.52
C GLN A 60 10.62 -8.61 -15.72
N MET A 61 11.37 -8.85 -14.64
CA MET A 61 12.78 -9.22 -14.73
C MET A 61 12.96 -10.61 -15.33
N ASP A 62 12.14 -11.58 -14.91
CA ASP A 62 12.14 -12.94 -15.45
C ASP A 62 11.81 -12.96 -16.94
N MET A 63 10.78 -12.21 -17.37
CA MET A 63 10.41 -12.09 -18.77
C MET A 63 11.54 -11.49 -19.63
N LYS A 64 12.24 -10.47 -19.12
CA LYS A 64 13.41 -9.88 -19.79
C LYS A 64 14.59 -10.85 -19.87
N LEU A 65 14.79 -11.66 -18.82
CA LEU A 65 15.84 -12.67 -18.80
C LEU A 65 15.52 -13.81 -19.77
N GLY A 66 14.28 -14.30 -19.79
CA GLY A 66 13.81 -15.33 -20.72
C GLY A 66 13.98 -14.89 -22.18
N HIS A 67 13.64 -13.65 -22.50
CA HIS A 67 13.87 -13.10 -23.84
C HIS A 67 15.37 -13.04 -24.20
N ARG A 68 16.27 -12.83 -23.23
CA ARG A 68 17.71 -12.75 -23.48
C ARG A 68 18.39 -14.13 -23.54
N VAL A 69 17.85 -15.13 -22.85
CA VAL A 69 18.40 -16.49 -22.80
C VAL A 69 17.88 -17.37 -23.94
N PHE A 70 16.63 -17.18 -24.38
CA PHE A 70 15.98 -18.01 -25.41
C PHE A 70 15.73 -17.29 -26.75
N GLY A 71 16.05 -15.99 -26.86
CA GLY A 71 15.81 -15.17 -28.05
C GLY A 71 17.04 -14.89 -28.93
N GLY A 72 17.99 -15.85 -29.02
CA GLY A 72 19.18 -15.78 -29.88
C GLY A 72 19.28 -16.97 -30.81
#